data_AF-A0A7S2EVH4-F1
#
_entry.id   AF-A0A7S2EVH4-F1
#
_cell.length_a   1.000
_cell.length_b   1.000
_cell.length_c   1.000
_cell.angle_alpha   90.00
_cell.angle_beta   90.00
_cell.angle_gamma   90.00
#
_symmetry.space_group_name_H-M   'P 1'
#
loop_
_entity.id
_entity.type
_entity.pdbx_description
1 polymer ?
#
loop_
_entity_poly.entity_id
_entity_poly.type
_entity_poly.pdbx_seq_one_letter_code
_entity_poly.pdbx_strand_id
1 'polypeptide(L)'
;PLKRIVNVVRARFRSSLSKSLALASNAFGKVAAESERIAPLLKGMNSQYTGRDFGGGETSALDGDEVTSANVEGYVRNMPLCASQMHAGMKRDHKLRYGARLQYQLFLKGTGMSMDENVAFFQREFTKIMTSEKFVKEYTYSIRHIYGREGKRTSKTPYSCAKIVLGAPPQAGEHHGCPFRHYDQDHLSALLNRMSVGTPADRDAMLRHAREKNPQLACVRHFEAVHPKAATVKDIQLDGVGSHPNAWFAASV
;
A
#
# COMPACT_ATOMS: atom_id res chain seq x y z
N PRO A 1 23.72 -37.00 -12.26
CA PRO A 1 24.83 -36.09 -12.63
C PRO A 1 24.48 -34.60 -12.48
N LEU A 2 23.44 -34.12 -13.19
CA LEU A 2 23.04 -32.69 -13.18
C LEU A 2 22.65 -32.16 -11.78
N LYS A 3 21.86 -32.93 -11.00
CA LYS A 3 21.49 -32.58 -9.62
C LYS A 3 22.71 -32.38 -8.70
N ARG A 4 23.77 -33.16 -8.88
CA ARG A 4 25.01 -33.03 -8.09
C ARG A 4 25.78 -31.76 -8.46
N ILE A 5 25.83 -31.41 -9.75
CA ILE A 5 26.46 -30.17 -10.25
C ILE A 5 25.70 -28.94 -9.71
N VAL A 6 24.37 -28.94 -9.77
CA VAL A 6 23.54 -27.84 -9.22
C VAL A 6 23.80 -27.64 -7.73
N ASN A 7 23.92 -28.72 -6.95
CA ASN A 7 24.23 -28.63 -5.53
C ASN A 7 25.61 -28.02 -5.26
N VAL A 8 26.64 -28.41 -6.04
CA VAL A 8 28.00 -27.85 -5.92
C VAL A 8 28.02 -26.36 -6.28
N VAL A 9 27.38 -25.97 -7.38
CA VAL A 9 27.28 -24.57 -7.80
C VAL A 9 26.52 -23.75 -6.75
N ARG A 10 25.38 -24.25 -6.26
CA ARG A 10 24.60 -23.58 -5.20
C ARG A 10 25.41 -23.39 -3.92
N ALA A 11 26.17 -24.41 -3.50
CA ALA A 11 27.02 -24.33 -2.32
C ALA A 11 28.14 -23.30 -2.50
N ARG A 12 28.85 -23.33 -3.64
CA ARG A 12 29.92 -22.36 -3.94
C ARG A 12 29.38 -20.93 -4.06
N PHE A 13 28.25 -20.75 -4.73
CA PHE A 13 27.58 -19.45 -4.85
C PHE A 13 27.18 -18.91 -3.47
N ARG A 14 26.53 -19.73 -2.63
CA ARG A 14 26.15 -19.34 -1.28
C ARG A 14 27.36 -18.94 -0.44
N SER A 15 28.44 -19.73 -0.47
CA SER A 15 29.66 -19.42 0.27
C SER A 15 30.32 -18.13 -0.22
N SER A 16 30.39 -17.92 -1.54
CA SER A 16 30.97 -16.71 -2.14
C SER A 16 30.13 -15.48 -1.79
N LEU A 17 28.80 -15.58 -1.91
CA LEU A 17 27.87 -14.49 -1.60
C LEU A 17 27.94 -14.12 -0.12
N SER A 18 27.93 -15.11 0.79
CA SER A 18 28.06 -14.86 2.23
C SER A 18 29.37 -14.15 2.57
N LYS A 19 30.50 -14.56 1.97
CA LYS A 19 31.80 -13.90 2.17
C LYS A 19 31.76 -12.45 1.68
N SER A 20 31.26 -12.21 0.45
CA SER A 20 31.18 -10.87 -0.11
C SER A 20 30.23 -9.95 0.69
N LEU A 21 29.10 -10.48 1.16
CA LEU A 21 28.16 -9.72 2.00
C LEU A 21 28.75 -9.36 3.37
N ALA A 22 29.53 -10.26 3.99
CA ALA A 22 30.21 -9.95 5.24
C ALA A 22 31.23 -8.80 5.06
N LEU A 23 32.01 -8.83 3.97
CA LEU A 23 32.93 -7.75 3.62
C LEU A 23 32.18 -6.44 3.36
N ALA A 24 31.08 -6.50 2.60
CA ALA A 24 30.25 -5.32 2.32
C ALA A 24 29.62 -4.73 3.60
N SER A 25 29.12 -5.58 4.51
CA SER A 25 28.56 -5.16 5.80
C SER A 25 29.58 -4.45 6.67
N ASN A 26 30.83 -4.94 6.70
CA ASN A 26 31.92 -4.30 7.45
C ASN A 26 32.33 -2.96 6.84
N ALA A 27 32.32 -2.85 5.50
CA ALA A 27 32.61 -1.60 4.80
C ALA A 27 31.45 -0.59 4.84
N PHE A 28 30.23 -1.04 5.16
CA PHE A 28 29.00 -0.24 5.04
C PHE A 28 29.06 1.07 5.83
N GLY A 29 29.48 1.03 7.10
CA GLY A 29 29.53 2.22 7.95
C GLY A 29 30.49 3.28 7.40
N LYS A 30 31.64 2.85 6.89
CA LYS A 30 32.63 3.73 6.27
C LYS A 30 32.10 4.37 4.98
N VAL A 31 31.57 3.56 4.05
CA VAL A 31 31.03 4.05 2.78
C VAL A 31 29.82 4.98 2.98
N ALA A 32 28.95 4.66 3.94
CA ALA A 32 27.79 5.48 4.27
C ALA A 32 28.14 6.77 5.05
N ALA A 33 29.35 6.89 5.61
CA ALA A 33 29.84 8.12 6.22
C ALA A 33 30.63 8.99 5.24
N GLU A 34 31.42 8.37 4.35
CA GLU A 34 32.28 9.06 3.39
C GLU A 34 31.54 9.57 2.15
N SER A 35 30.42 8.94 1.77
CA SER A 35 29.65 9.34 0.60
C SER A 35 28.31 9.98 0.98
N GLU A 36 28.29 11.31 1.03
CA GLU A 36 27.07 12.09 1.24
C GLU A 36 25.98 11.78 0.19
N ARG A 37 26.39 11.45 -1.04
CA ARG A 37 25.48 11.11 -2.15
C ARG A 37 24.85 9.72 -2.03
N ILE A 38 25.59 8.71 -1.57
CA ILE A 38 25.15 7.30 -1.56
C ILE A 38 24.55 6.90 -0.21
N ALA A 39 24.93 7.59 0.87
CA ALA A 39 24.43 7.30 2.22
C ALA A 39 22.90 7.26 2.36
N PRO A 40 22.11 8.18 1.75
CA PRO A 40 20.65 8.12 1.85
C PRO A 40 20.05 6.88 1.17
N LEU A 41 20.62 6.45 0.04
CA LEU A 41 20.18 5.25 -0.67
C LEU A 41 20.47 3.99 0.14
N LEU A 42 21.68 3.89 0.70
CA LEU A 42 22.09 2.76 1.53
C LEU A 42 21.26 2.64 2.80
N LYS A 43 21.00 3.77 3.48
CA LYS A 43 20.17 3.80 4.70
C LYS A 43 18.70 3.53 4.40
N GLY A 44 18.21 3.92 3.23
CA GLY A 44 16.81 3.77 2.82
C GLY A 44 16.48 2.45 2.11
N MET A 45 17.46 1.60 1.84
CA MET A 45 17.33 0.44 0.94
C MET A 45 16.18 -0.51 1.31
N ASN A 46 15.92 -0.73 2.61
CA ASN A 46 14.85 -1.59 3.10
C ASN A 46 13.43 -0.99 3.00
N SER A 47 13.33 0.31 2.68
CA SER A 47 12.07 1.06 2.60
C SER A 47 11.76 1.56 1.19
N GLN A 48 12.70 1.38 0.27
CA GLN A 48 12.58 1.79 -1.13
C GLN A 48 11.61 0.86 -1.87
N TYR A 49 10.66 1.47 -2.59
CA TYR A 49 9.79 0.77 -3.51
C TYR A 49 10.40 0.86 -4.91
N THR A 50 10.64 -0.29 -5.55
CA THR A 50 11.28 -0.39 -6.87
C THR A 50 10.29 -0.60 -8.01
N GLY A 51 8.97 -0.56 -7.74
CA GLY A 51 7.94 -0.70 -8.75
C GLY A 51 7.54 0.62 -9.40
N ARG A 52 6.41 0.62 -10.12
CA ARG A 52 5.88 1.79 -10.86
C ARG A 52 5.71 3.00 -9.94
N ASP A 53 6.16 4.17 -10.36
CA ASP A 53 5.94 5.40 -9.60
C ASP A 53 4.48 5.87 -9.73
N PHE A 54 3.80 6.07 -8.60
CA PHE A 54 2.44 6.61 -8.52
C PHE A 54 2.41 8.10 -8.11
N GLY A 55 3.56 8.77 -8.05
CA GLY A 55 3.71 10.16 -7.62
C GLY A 55 3.53 11.22 -8.74
N GLY A 56 3.64 10.82 -10.01
CA GLY A 56 3.48 11.69 -11.17
C GLY A 56 2.06 12.25 -11.29
N GLY A 57 1.92 13.56 -11.47
CA GLY A 57 0.63 14.26 -11.60
C GLY A 57 -0.12 13.98 -12.90
N GLU A 58 0.54 13.31 -13.84
CA GLU A 58 -0.07 12.67 -15.00
C GLU A 58 0.04 11.17 -14.75
N THR A 59 -0.95 10.63 -14.04
CA THR A 59 -1.14 9.18 -14.04
C THR A 59 -1.32 8.79 -15.49
N SER A 60 -0.33 8.10 -16.08
CA SER A 60 -0.56 7.23 -17.21
C SER A 60 -1.82 6.45 -16.86
N ALA A 61 -2.89 6.75 -17.60
CA ALA A 61 -4.22 6.24 -17.34
C ALA A 61 -4.10 4.77 -16.92
N LEU A 62 -4.63 4.43 -15.75
CA LEU A 62 -5.17 3.10 -15.63
C LEU A 62 -6.11 2.98 -16.84
N ASP A 63 -6.02 1.92 -17.64
CA ASP A 63 -6.75 1.76 -18.91
C ASP A 63 -8.30 1.72 -18.75
N GLY A 64 -8.83 2.21 -17.62
CA GLY A 64 -10.25 2.32 -17.30
C GLY A 64 -10.66 3.74 -16.89
N ASP A 65 -11.95 3.88 -16.54
CA ASP A 65 -12.57 5.16 -16.19
C ASP A 65 -11.86 5.86 -15.01
N GLU A 66 -11.80 7.20 -15.09
CA GLU A 66 -11.25 8.02 -14.01
C GLU A 66 -12.05 7.82 -12.72
N VAL A 67 -11.36 7.58 -11.61
CA VAL A 67 -12.00 7.44 -10.30
C VAL A 67 -12.45 8.82 -9.81
N THR A 68 -13.76 9.01 -9.67
CA THR A 68 -14.41 10.24 -9.23
C THR A 68 -15.09 10.04 -7.89
N SER A 69 -15.49 11.13 -7.24
CA SER A 69 -16.33 11.11 -6.04
C SER A 69 -17.67 10.39 -6.29
N ALA A 70 -18.17 10.35 -7.51
CA ALA A 70 -19.42 9.69 -7.86
C ALA A 70 -19.27 8.16 -8.00
N ASN A 71 -18.19 7.68 -8.63
CA ASN A 71 -18.04 6.25 -8.96
C ASN A 71 -17.17 5.44 -7.97
N VAL A 72 -16.45 6.10 -7.04
CA VAL A 72 -15.51 5.44 -6.11
C VAL A 72 -16.13 4.29 -5.30
N GLU A 73 -17.43 4.34 -5.00
CA GLU A 73 -18.16 3.27 -4.31
C GLU A 73 -18.19 1.97 -5.14
N GLY A 74 -18.23 2.07 -6.48
CA GLY A 74 -18.17 0.93 -7.39
C GLY A 74 -16.82 0.21 -7.36
N TYR A 75 -15.75 0.92 -7.00
CA TYR A 75 -14.38 0.38 -6.96
C TYR A 75 -13.98 -0.20 -5.60
N VAL A 76 -14.87 -0.26 -4.60
CA VAL A 76 -14.54 -0.76 -3.26
C VAL A 76 -14.07 -2.23 -3.29
N ARG A 77 -14.57 -3.03 -4.24
CA ARG A 77 -14.13 -4.42 -4.45
C ARG A 77 -12.71 -4.50 -5.01
N ASN A 78 -12.27 -3.46 -5.72
CA ASN A 78 -10.94 -3.36 -6.31
C ASN A 78 -9.91 -2.78 -5.34
N MET A 79 -10.33 -2.33 -4.16
CA MET A 79 -9.42 -1.79 -3.15
C MET A 79 -8.70 -2.92 -2.39
N PRO A 80 -7.40 -2.76 -2.07
CA PRO A 80 -6.73 -3.66 -1.13
C PRO A 80 -7.35 -3.51 0.27
N LEU A 81 -7.20 -4.54 1.10
CA LEU A 81 -7.80 -4.59 2.43
C LEU A 81 -7.52 -3.33 3.28
N CYS A 82 -6.31 -2.76 3.19
CA CYS A 82 -5.97 -1.52 3.89
C CYS A 82 -6.82 -0.31 3.45
N ALA A 83 -7.07 -0.14 2.15
CA ALA A 83 -7.92 0.93 1.63
C ALA A 83 -9.40 0.66 1.88
N SER A 84 -9.86 -0.60 1.73
CA SER A 84 -11.24 -0.98 2.04
C SER A 84 -11.61 -0.75 3.50
N GLN A 85 -10.68 -0.99 4.45
CA GLN A 85 -10.92 -0.69 5.87
C GLN A 85 -11.00 0.81 6.16
N MET A 86 -10.17 1.64 5.52
CA MET A 86 -10.27 3.10 5.65
C MET A 86 -11.58 3.62 5.04
N HIS A 87 -11.98 3.08 3.89
CA HIS A 87 -13.26 3.41 3.27
C HIS A 87 -14.42 3.05 4.22
N ALA A 88 -14.49 1.80 4.69
CA ALA A 88 -15.53 1.34 5.60
C ALA A 88 -15.58 2.14 6.92
N GLY A 89 -14.42 2.42 7.53
CA GLY A 89 -14.33 3.26 8.73
C GLY A 89 -14.85 4.68 8.48
N MET A 90 -14.52 5.28 7.33
CA MET A 90 -15.01 6.59 6.94
C MET A 90 -16.54 6.61 6.76
N LYS A 91 -17.10 5.60 6.10
CA LYS A 91 -18.56 5.50 5.89
C LYS A 91 -19.32 5.29 7.20
N ARG A 92 -18.72 4.60 8.16
CA ARG A 92 -19.32 4.34 9.49
C ARG A 92 -19.28 5.57 10.38
N ASP A 93 -18.13 6.23 10.46
CA ASP A 93 -17.87 7.27 11.46
C ASP A 93 -18.05 8.69 10.88
N HIS A 94 -18.28 8.79 9.56
CA HIS A 94 -18.31 10.04 8.78
C HIS A 94 -17.07 10.92 9.02
N LYS A 95 -15.96 10.29 9.40
CA LYS A 95 -14.68 10.93 9.70
C LYS A 95 -13.56 9.89 9.64
N LEU A 96 -12.35 10.37 9.38
CA LEU A 96 -11.13 9.60 9.59
C LEU A 96 -10.15 10.42 10.44
N ARG A 97 -9.32 9.76 11.24
CA ARG A 97 -8.17 10.40 11.92
C ARG A 97 -7.04 10.70 10.94
N TYR A 98 -6.08 11.53 11.35
CA TYR A 98 -5.05 12.07 10.46
C TYR A 98 -4.30 11.01 9.65
N GLY A 99 -3.80 9.95 10.29
CA GLY A 99 -3.06 8.89 9.59
C GLY A 99 -3.90 8.20 8.51
N ALA A 100 -5.17 7.91 8.80
CA ALA A 100 -6.09 7.25 7.87
C ALA A 100 -6.51 8.19 6.74
N ARG A 101 -6.80 9.46 7.05
CA ARG A 101 -7.06 10.49 6.03
C ARG A 101 -5.91 10.58 5.05
N LEU A 102 -4.69 10.73 5.55
CA LEU A 102 -3.51 10.92 4.70
C LEU A 102 -3.25 9.68 3.82
N GLN A 103 -3.27 8.48 4.40
CA GLN A 103 -3.04 7.25 3.64
C GLN A 103 -4.14 7.03 2.59
N TYR A 104 -5.40 7.31 2.92
CA TYR A 104 -6.51 7.11 1.99
C TYR A 104 -6.57 8.18 0.90
N GLN A 105 -6.37 9.45 1.23
CA GLN A 105 -6.30 10.55 0.24
C GLN A 105 -5.17 10.32 -0.76
N LEU A 106 -4.01 9.85 -0.29
CA LEU A 106 -2.88 9.49 -1.13
C LEU A 106 -3.17 8.28 -2.02
N PHE A 107 -3.86 7.27 -1.48
CA PHE A 107 -4.31 6.13 -2.27
C PHE A 107 -5.25 6.58 -3.39
N LEU A 108 -6.30 7.36 -3.10
CA LEU A 108 -7.25 7.85 -4.11
C LEU A 108 -6.57 8.72 -5.18
N LYS A 109 -5.63 9.58 -4.78
CA LYS A 109 -4.78 10.29 -5.73
C LYS A 109 -4.05 9.34 -6.68
N GLY A 110 -3.46 8.27 -6.15
CA GLY A 110 -2.75 7.27 -6.94
C GLY A 110 -3.65 6.40 -7.82
N THR A 111 -4.98 6.43 -7.64
CA THR A 111 -5.94 5.80 -8.57
C THR A 111 -6.35 6.74 -9.71
N GLY A 112 -5.76 7.95 -9.78
CA GLY A 112 -6.09 8.97 -10.77
C GLY A 112 -7.15 9.98 -10.31
N MET A 113 -7.67 9.89 -9.08
CA MET A 113 -8.68 10.84 -8.61
C MET A 113 -8.10 12.26 -8.56
N SER A 114 -8.75 13.19 -9.27
CA SER A 114 -8.38 14.60 -9.26
C SER A 114 -8.48 15.23 -7.87
N MET A 115 -7.81 16.38 -7.68
CA MET A 115 -7.85 17.10 -6.39
C MET A 115 -9.28 17.52 -6.04
N ASP A 116 -10.03 18.03 -7.02
CA ASP A 116 -11.38 18.55 -6.80
C ASP A 116 -12.36 17.40 -6.48
N GLU A 117 -12.22 16.26 -7.14
CA GLU A 117 -12.98 15.04 -6.82
C GLU A 117 -12.64 14.52 -5.42
N ASN A 118 -11.37 14.58 -5.00
CA ASN A 118 -10.96 14.19 -3.66
C ASN A 118 -11.58 15.13 -2.61
N VAL A 119 -11.56 16.45 -2.83
CA VAL A 119 -12.23 17.43 -1.96
C VAL A 119 -13.73 17.14 -1.90
N ALA A 120 -14.40 16.98 -3.04
CA ALA A 120 -15.83 16.71 -3.12
C ALA A 120 -16.21 15.41 -2.39
N PHE A 121 -15.42 14.35 -2.56
CA PHE A 121 -15.63 13.06 -1.92
C PHE A 121 -15.59 13.15 -0.40
N PHE A 122 -14.52 13.75 0.16
CA PHE A 122 -14.38 13.90 1.61
C PHE A 122 -15.37 14.92 2.18
N GLN A 123 -15.67 15.99 1.45
CA GLN A 123 -16.66 16.98 1.88
C GLN A 123 -18.03 16.33 2.01
N ARG A 124 -18.48 15.59 0.99
CA ARG A 124 -19.78 14.89 0.99
C ARG A 124 -19.93 13.92 2.16
N GLU A 125 -18.87 13.23 2.55
CA GLU A 125 -18.93 12.27 3.65
C GLU A 125 -18.80 12.95 5.02
N PHE A 126 -17.88 13.91 5.18
CA PHE A 126 -17.61 14.53 6.47
C PHE A 126 -18.70 15.51 6.89
N THR A 127 -19.38 16.17 5.94
CA THR A 127 -20.45 17.12 6.26
C THR A 127 -21.72 16.47 6.79
N LYS A 128 -21.78 15.13 6.84
CA LYS A 128 -22.83 14.41 7.58
C LYS A 128 -22.77 14.65 9.09
N ILE A 129 -21.60 15.05 9.62
CA ILE A 129 -21.39 15.30 11.06
C ILE A 129 -20.74 16.67 11.35
N MET A 130 -20.46 17.48 10.32
CA MET A 130 -19.90 18.82 10.47
C MET A 130 -20.43 19.76 9.40
N THR A 131 -20.28 21.08 9.57
CA THR A 131 -20.72 22.02 8.53
C THR A 131 -19.73 22.09 7.37
N SER A 132 -20.19 22.58 6.22
CA SER A 132 -19.35 22.79 5.04
C SER A 132 -18.21 23.76 5.33
N GLU A 133 -18.47 24.83 6.07
CA GLU A 133 -17.50 25.85 6.45
C GLU A 133 -16.40 25.25 7.33
N LYS A 134 -16.78 24.39 8.29
CA LYS A 134 -15.82 23.68 9.13
C LYS A 134 -14.96 22.74 8.31
N PHE A 135 -15.55 22.02 7.35
CA PHE A 135 -14.78 21.15 6.46
C PHE A 135 -13.74 21.93 5.66
N VAL A 136 -14.16 23.02 5.01
CA VAL A 136 -13.28 23.86 4.19
C VAL A 136 -12.10 24.39 5.00
N LYS A 137 -12.39 24.87 6.21
CA LYS A 137 -11.38 25.42 7.12
C LYS A 137 -10.37 24.38 7.60
N GLU A 138 -10.82 23.16 7.92
CA GLU A 138 -9.97 22.15 8.56
C GLU A 138 -9.27 21.19 7.59
N TYR A 139 -9.88 20.86 6.43
CA TYR A 139 -9.43 19.74 5.59
C TYR A 139 -8.97 20.14 4.20
N THR A 140 -9.57 21.14 3.56
CA THR A 140 -9.28 21.49 2.16
C THR A 140 -7.80 21.84 1.95
N TYR A 141 -7.19 22.59 2.87
CA TYR A 141 -5.76 22.90 2.81
C TYR A 141 -4.89 21.62 2.77
N SER A 142 -5.21 20.63 3.60
CA SER A 142 -4.46 19.38 3.67
C SER A 142 -4.54 18.56 2.38
N ILE A 143 -5.70 18.54 1.72
CA ILE A 143 -5.90 17.87 0.43
C ILE A 143 -5.10 18.60 -0.65
N ARG A 144 -5.22 19.93 -0.75
CA ARG A 144 -4.46 20.73 -1.73
C ARG A 144 -2.94 20.55 -1.57
N HIS A 145 -2.46 20.43 -0.33
CA HIS A 145 -1.07 20.16 -0.04
C HIS A 145 -0.61 18.77 -0.52
N ILE A 146 -1.46 17.73 -0.44
CA ILE A 146 -1.15 16.39 -0.98
C ILE A 146 -0.94 16.43 -2.51
N TYR A 147 -1.70 17.27 -3.20
CA TYR A 147 -1.59 17.47 -4.66
C TYR A 147 -0.53 18.51 -5.05
N GLY A 148 0.25 19.03 -4.10
CA GLY A 148 1.31 20.00 -4.40
C GLY A 148 0.79 21.39 -4.81
N ARG A 149 -0.46 21.74 -4.45
CA ARG A 149 -1.02 23.08 -4.68
C ARG A 149 -0.75 24.08 -3.56
N GLU A 150 -0.11 23.63 -2.48
CA GLU A 150 0.22 24.44 -1.31
C GLU A 150 1.67 24.20 -0.86
N GLY A 151 2.21 25.12 -0.05
CA GLY A 151 3.54 24.98 0.57
C GLY A 151 4.68 24.93 -0.45
N LYS A 152 5.59 23.96 -0.32
CA LYS A 152 6.73 23.74 -1.25
C LYS A 152 6.30 23.29 -2.66
N ARG A 153 4.99 23.17 -2.92
CA ARG A 153 4.39 22.72 -4.19
C ARG A 153 4.90 21.36 -4.67
N THR A 154 5.23 20.49 -3.71
CA THR A 154 5.66 19.12 -4.00
C THR A 154 4.47 18.17 -3.89
N SER A 155 4.13 17.54 -5.01
CA SER A 155 3.13 16.46 -5.09
C SER A 155 3.56 15.29 -4.20
N LYS A 156 2.75 14.92 -3.20
CA LYS A 156 3.08 13.80 -2.29
C LYS A 156 2.86 12.46 -2.98
N THR A 157 3.87 11.60 -2.97
CA THR A 157 3.76 10.23 -3.50
C THR A 157 2.84 9.36 -2.64
N PRO A 158 1.96 8.54 -3.25
CA PRO A 158 1.22 7.51 -2.54
C PRO A 158 2.11 6.58 -1.73
N TYR A 159 1.56 6.01 -0.66
CA TYR A 159 2.36 5.18 0.26
C TYR A 159 2.53 3.76 -0.29
N SER A 160 3.79 3.32 -0.38
CA SER A 160 4.12 1.91 -0.63
C SER A 160 3.72 1.02 0.54
N CYS A 161 3.56 -0.29 0.29
CA CYS A 161 3.30 -1.25 1.35
C CYS A 161 4.41 -1.23 2.41
N ALA A 162 5.68 -1.10 1.99
CA ALA A 162 6.81 -0.98 2.91
C ALA A 162 6.64 0.22 3.86
N LYS A 163 6.26 1.39 3.32
CA LYS A 163 6.01 2.59 4.13
C LYS A 163 4.84 2.41 5.10
N ILE A 164 3.78 1.73 4.67
CA ILE A 164 2.59 1.47 5.51
C ILE A 164 2.91 0.45 6.62
N VAL A 165 3.67 -0.60 6.31
CA VAL A 165 4.00 -1.71 7.22
C VAL A 165 5.07 -1.32 8.24
N LEU A 166 6.04 -0.48 7.85
CA LEU A 166 7.13 -0.01 8.71
C LEU A 166 6.84 1.35 9.37
N GLY A 167 5.73 1.99 8.99
CA GLY A 167 5.30 3.27 9.55
C GLY A 167 4.78 3.15 10.99
N ALA A 168 4.25 4.27 11.51
CA ALA A 168 3.61 4.28 12.82
C ALA A 168 2.40 3.32 12.83
N PRO A 169 2.28 2.44 13.84
CA PRO A 169 1.13 1.55 13.94
C PRO A 169 -0.14 2.35 14.31
N PRO A 170 -1.32 1.92 13.86
CA PRO A 170 -2.58 2.56 14.21
C PRO A 170 -2.89 2.39 15.70
N GLN A 171 -3.45 3.44 16.29
CA GLN A 171 -3.99 3.42 17.66
C GLN A 171 -5.49 3.10 17.68
N ALA A 172 -6.06 3.01 18.88
CA ALA A 172 -7.50 2.80 19.05
C ALA A 172 -8.30 3.90 18.32
N GLY A 173 -9.24 3.48 17.46
CA GLY A 173 -10.03 4.39 16.62
C GLY A 173 -9.31 4.91 15.37
N GLU A 174 -8.15 4.34 15.02
CA GLU A 174 -7.45 4.62 13.77
C GLU A 174 -7.56 3.44 12.79
N HIS A 175 -7.83 3.75 11.53
CA HIS A 175 -8.05 2.77 10.47
C HIS A 175 -6.90 2.69 9.45
N HIS A 176 -5.77 3.34 9.74
CA HIS A 176 -4.60 3.35 8.84
C HIS A 176 -3.70 2.13 9.04
N GLY A 177 -2.67 2.01 8.21
CA GLY A 177 -1.72 0.90 8.28
C GLY A 177 -2.13 -0.29 7.40
N CYS A 178 -1.48 -1.42 7.65
CA CYS A 178 -1.72 -2.68 6.95
C CYS A 178 -2.46 -3.66 7.89
N PRO A 179 -3.69 -4.09 7.57
CA PRO A 179 -4.43 -5.05 8.41
C PRO A 179 -3.67 -6.35 8.64
N PHE A 180 -2.96 -6.89 7.64
CA PHE A 180 -2.14 -8.11 7.77
C PHE A 180 -0.92 -7.95 8.70
N ARG A 181 -0.57 -6.71 9.09
CA ARG A 181 0.54 -6.42 10.00
C ARG A 181 0.07 -5.98 11.37
N HIS A 182 -0.95 -5.12 11.42
CA HIS A 182 -1.31 -4.38 12.61
C HIS A 182 -2.54 -4.95 13.34
N TYR A 183 -3.36 -5.75 12.69
CA TYR A 183 -4.46 -6.41 13.38
C TYR A 183 -3.93 -7.68 14.05
N ASP A 184 -4.48 -7.99 15.23
CA ASP A 184 -4.29 -9.31 15.83
C ASP A 184 -4.98 -10.39 14.99
N GLN A 185 -4.65 -11.65 15.29
CA GLN A 185 -5.13 -12.80 14.51
C GLN A 185 -6.64 -12.97 14.57
N ASP A 186 -7.25 -12.70 15.73
CA ASP A 186 -8.68 -12.93 15.95
C ASP A 186 -9.50 -11.87 15.21
N HIS A 187 -9.09 -10.61 15.33
CA HIS A 187 -9.70 -9.50 14.61
C HIS A 187 -9.53 -9.66 13.09
N LEU A 188 -8.34 -10.04 12.61
CA LEU A 188 -8.11 -10.30 11.19
C LEU A 188 -8.96 -11.48 10.68
N SER A 189 -9.06 -12.56 11.45
CA SER A 189 -9.90 -13.72 11.11
C SER A 189 -11.38 -13.34 11.01
N ALA A 190 -11.91 -12.66 12.02
CA ALA A 190 -13.29 -12.19 12.03
C ALA A 190 -13.57 -11.26 10.85
N LEU A 191 -12.63 -10.38 10.50
CA LEU A 191 -12.74 -9.48 9.36
C LEU A 191 -12.80 -10.23 8.03
N LEU A 192 -11.87 -11.16 7.79
CA LEU A 192 -11.82 -11.93 6.55
C LEU A 192 -13.08 -12.81 6.39
N ASN A 193 -13.59 -13.37 7.48
CA ASN A 193 -14.84 -14.13 7.50
C ASN A 193 -16.04 -13.23 7.18
N ARG A 194 -16.14 -12.05 7.82
CA ARG A 194 -17.22 -11.09 7.57
C ARG A 194 -17.25 -10.63 6.11
N MET A 195 -16.08 -10.42 5.52
CA MET A 195 -15.95 -10.03 4.11
C MET A 195 -16.16 -11.19 3.14
N SER A 196 -16.32 -12.43 3.63
CA SER A 196 -16.45 -13.65 2.81
C SER A 196 -15.34 -13.78 1.76
N VAL A 197 -14.10 -13.47 2.17
CA VAL A 197 -12.95 -13.55 1.27
C VAL A 197 -12.62 -15.01 1.00
N GLY A 198 -12.70 -15.42 -0.27
CA GLY A 198 -12.27 -16.74 -0.73
C GLY A 198 -12.86 -17.91 0.05
N THR A 199 -12.16 -19.04 -0.01
CA THR A 199 -12.48 -20.23 0.78
C THR A 199 -11.91 -20.13 2.21
N PRO A 200 -12.38 -20.95 3.17
CA PRO A 200 -11.75 -21.04 4.49
C PRO A 200 -10.24 -21.33 4.43
N ALA A 201 -9.80 -22.17 3.48
CA ALA A 201 -8.40 -22.49 3.28
C ALA A 201 -7.57 -21.27 2.83
N ASP A 202 -8.14 -20.39 2.00
CA ASP A 202 -7.49 -19.16 1.59
C ASP A 202 -7.30 -18.22 2.78
N ARG A 203 -8.33 -18.09 3.63
CA ARG A 203 -8.26 -17.26 4.84
C ARG A 203 -7.21 -17.79 5.82
N ASP A 204 -7.13 -19.09 6.02
CA ASP A 204 -6.10 -19.72 6.84
C ASP A 204 -4.69 -19.45 6.28
N ALA A 205 -4.51 -19.51 4.96
CA ALA A 205 -3.25 -19.17 4.31
C ALA A 205 -2.85 -17.70 4.55
N MET A 206 -3.80 -16.76 4.45
CA MET A 206 -3.56 -15.35 4.77
C MET A 206 -3.17 -15.14 6.23
N LEU A 207 -3.88 -15.78 7.16
CA LEU A 207 -3.61 -15.71 8.60
C LEU A 207 -2.22 -16.26 8.96
N ARG A 208 -1.80 -17.37 8.33
CA ARG A 208 -0.43 -17.90 8.47
C ARG A 208 0.62 -16.91 8.02
N HIS A 209 0.49 -16.33 6.83
CA HIS A 209 1.47 -15.35 6.36
C HIS A 209 1.51 -14.09 7.22
N ALA A 210 0.36 -13.62 7.74
CA ALA A 210 0.32 -12.54 8.72
C ALA A 210 1.09 -12.92 10.01
N ARG A 211 0.92 -14.14 10.51
CA ARG A 211 1.61 -14.67 11.70
C ARG A 211 3.13 -14.78 11.50
N GLU A 212 3.55 -15.20 10.31
CA GLU A 212 4.95 -15.32 9.91
C GLU A 212 5.62 -13.97 9.62
N LYS A 213 4.93 -12.85 9.87
CA LYS A 213 5.38 -11.47 9.58
C LYS A 213 5.65 -11.23 8.09
N ASN A 214 4.88 -11.89 7.23
CA ASN A 214 4.89 -11.73 5.77
C ASN A 214 3.60 -11.04 5.27
N PRO A 215 3.32 -9.78 5.67
CA PRO A 215 2.04 -9.12 5.38
C PRO A 215 1.82 -8.86 3.89
N GLN A 216 2.89 -8.65 3.12
CA GLN A 216 2.81 -8.45 1.68
C GLN A 216 2.38 -9.73 0.97
N LEU A 217 2.87 -10.90 1.42
CA LEU A 217 2.47 -12.19 0.88
C LEU A 217 1.03 -12.55 1.28
N ALA A 218 0.63 -12.23 2.52
CA ALA A 218 -0.77 -12.32 2.92
C ALA A 218 -1.69 -11.47 2.03
N CYS A 219 -1.24 -10.26 1.68
CA CYS A 219 -1.91 -9.41 0.71
C CYS A 219 -2.01 -10.11 -0.65
N VAL A 220 -0.92 -10.62 -1.23
CA VAL A 220 -0.96 -11.35 -2.51
C VAL A 220 -1.97 -12.51 -2.48
N ARG A 221 -2.01 -13.30 -1.39
CA ARG A 221 -3.03 -14.34 -1.22
C ARG A 221 -4.45 -13.80 -1.18
N HIS A 222 -4.66 -12.67 -0.52
CA HIS A 222 -5.94 -11.95 -0.56
C HIS A 222 -6.31 -11.54 -1.99
N PHE A 223 -5.35 -11.18 -2.84
CA PHE A 223 -5.62 -10.77 -4.21
C PHE A 223 -6.11 -11.95 -5.03
N GLU A 224 -5.36 -13.06 -4.97
CA GLU A 224 -5.66 -14.31 -5.65
C GLU A 224 -7.05 -14.84 -5.27
N ALA A 225 -7.41 -14.74 -3.98
CA ALA A 225 -8.71 -15.19 -3.48
C ALA A 225 -9.88 -14.34 -3.98
N VAL A 226 -9.69 -13.03 -4.15
CA VAL A 226 -10.72 -12.10 -4.63
C VAL A 226 -10.78 -12.06 -6.17
N HIS A 227 -9.65 -12.33 -6.85
CA HIS A 227 -9.50 -12.30 -8.30
C HIS A 227 -8.93 -13.62 -8.84
N PRO A 228 -9.66 -14.75 -8.74
CA PRO A 228 -9.15 -16.07 -9.12
C PRO A 228 -8.77 -16.18 -10.60
N LYS A 229 -9.29 -15.30 -11.45
CA LYS A 229 -9.02 -15.27 -12.89
C LYS A 229 -7.88 -14.32 -13.29
N ALA A 230 -7.38 -13.47 -12.39
CA ALA A 230 -6.39 -12.45 -12.76
C ALA A 230 -5.11 -13.05 -13.33
N ALA A 231 -4.65 -14.18 -12.78
CA ALA A 231 -3.45 -14.88 -13.29
C ALA A 231 -3.61 -15.46 -14.70
N THR A 232 -4.83 -15.54 -15.23
CA THR A 232 -5.10 -16.09 -16.57
C THR A 232 -5.22 -15.02 -17.66
N VAL A 233 -5.25 -13.74 -17.28
CA VAL A 233 -5.36 -12.61 -18.21
C VAL A 233 -3.96 -12.18 -18.62
N LYS A 234 -3.67 -12.15 -19.93
CA LYS A 234 -2.31 -11.95 -20.47
C LYS A 234 -1.76 -10.53 -20.29
N ASP A 235 -2.61 -9.55 -19.98
CA ASP A 235 -2.24 -8.14 -19.95
C ASP A 235 -2.25 -7.51 -18.53
N ILE A 236 -2.46 -8.31 -17.48
CA ILE A 236 -2.45 -7.82 -16.09
C ILE A 236 -1.04 -7.91 -15.49
N GLN A 237 -0.50 -6.76 -15.05
CA GLN A 237 0.78 -6.72 -14.34
C GLN A 237 0.61 -7.04 -12.84
N LEU A 238 0.97 -8.26 -12.45
CA LEU A 238 0.85 -8.73 -11.06
C LEU A 238 2.06 -8.41 -10.15
N ASP A 239 3.21 -8.03 -10.72
CA ASP A 239 4.47 -7.85 -9.98
C ASP A 239 4.40 -6.78 -8.87
N GLY A 240 3.46 -5.84 -8.98
CA GLY A 240 3.22 -4.80 -7.98
C GLY A 240 2.27 -5.20 -6.84
N VAL A 241 1.55 -6.32 -6.98
CA VAL A 241 0.58 -6.77 -5.98
C VAL A 241 1.32 -7.14 -4.68
N GLY A 242 0.85 -6.59 -3.56
CA GLY A 242 1.50 -6.75 -2.25
C GLY A 242 2.68 -5.79 -2.00
N SER A 243 3.20 -5.09 -3.01
CA SER A 243 4.27 -4.09 -2.84
C SER A 243 3.77 -2.65 -2.84
N HIS A 244 2.62 -2.36 -3.48
CA HIS A 244 1.98 -1.04 -3.43
C HIS A 244 0.44 -1.13 -3.49
N PRO A 245 -0.32 -0.36 -2.67
CA PRO A 245 -1.79 -0.35 -2.72
C PRO A 245 -2.37 0.06 -4.08
N ASN A 246 -1.76 1.04 -4.76
CA ASN A 246 -2.21 1.43 -6.10
C ASN A 246 -1.86 0.40 -7.18
N ALA A 247 -0.82 -0.44 -6.98
CA ALA A 247 -0.54 -1.53 -7.91
C ALA A 247 -1.54 -2.68 -7.75
N TRP A 248 -1.99 -2.96 -6.52
CA TRP A 248 -3.15 -3.81 -6.28
C TRP A 248 -4.37 -3.33 -7.03
N PHE A 249 -4.68 -2.04 -6.88
CA PHE A 249 -5.86 -1.44 -7.49
C PHE A 249 -5.79 -1.57 -9.01
N ALA A 250 -4.67 -1.16 -9.60
CA ALA A 250 -4.42 -1.24 -11.04
C ALA A 250 -4.55 -2.65 -11.62
N ALA A 251 -4.12 -3.68 -10.88
CA ALA A 251 -4.24 -5.07 -11.32
C ALA A 251 -5.66 -5.64 -11.16
N SER A 252 -6.51 -4.97 -10.38
CA SER A 252 -7.85 -5.42 -10.02
C SER A 252 -8.94 -4.83 -10.93
N VAL A 253 -8.75 -3.59 -11.42
CA VAL A 253 -9.67 -2.94 -12.37
C VAL A 253 -9.59 -3.53 -13.78
#